data_AF-A0A1C3ZH17-F1
#
_entry.id   AF-A0A1C3ZH17-F1
#
_cell.length_a   1.000
_cell.length_b   1.000
_cell.length_c   1.000
_cell.angle_alpha   90.00
_cell.angle_beta   90.00
_cell.angle_gamma   90.00
#
_symmetry.space_group_name_H-M   'P 1'
#
loop_
_entity.id
_entity.type
_entity.pdbx_description
1 polymer ?
#
loop_
_entity_poly.entity_id
_entity_poly.type
_entity_poly.pdbx_seq_one_letter_code
_entity_poly.pdbx_strand_id
1 'polypeptide(L)'
;MLVSNESQNTNTILDKLKWGLVLVLIAFIVWGNFYFSQPNDIYQPNTIVRIIIVVVVSLLTLFIAVTTNKGKLFLSFLNESRKELRKVVWPTRKETTQTTLLIAAITVIVGLALWGMDSLFRSIIFYLTSIGR
;
A
#
# COMPACT_ATOMS: atom_id res chain seq x y z
N MET A 1 8.57 -22.01 45.03
CA MET A 1 9.94 -21.83 44.52
C MET A 1 9.86 -21.08 43.21
N LEU A 2 10.74 -20.09 43.04
CA LEU A 2 10.66 -18.98 42.10
C LEU A 2 10.51 -19.47 40.65
N VAL A 3 9.30 -19.30 40.09
CA VAL A 3 9.09 -19.40 38.65
C VAL A 3 9.93 -18.29 38.02
N SER A 4 10.93 -18.71 37.25
CA SER A 4 11.92 -17.89 36.58
C SER A 4 11.27 -16.95 35.56
N ASN A 5 10.75 -15.82 36.04
CA ASN A 5 10.23 -14.71 35.22
C ASN A 5 11.35 -13.86 34.56
N GLU A 6 12.61 -14.27 34.71
CA GLU A 6 13.78 -13.47 34.35
C GLU A 6 14.19 -13.64 32.88
N SER A 7 13.85 -14.77 32.24
CA SER A 7 14.18 -15.03 30.82
C SER A 7 13.17 -14.48 29.80
N GLN A 8 11.95 -14.15 30.24
CA GLN A 8 10.88 -13.59 29.39
C GLN A 8 11.00 -12.06 29.23
N ASN A 9 11.56 -11.37 30.24
CA ASN A 9 11.60 -9.91 30.28
C ASN A 9 12.70 -9.32 29.37
N THR A 10 13.85 -9.98 29.24
CA THR A 10 14.98 -9.48 28.44
C THR A 10 14.62 -9.39 26.95
N ASN A 11 14.00 -10.43 26.39
CA ASN A 11 13.57 -10.45 24.99
C ASN A 11 12.49 -9.38 24.69
N THR A 12 11.57 -9.14 25.63
CA THR A 12 10.49 -8.15 25.47
C THR A 12 11.01 -6.71 25.52
N ILE A 13 11.97 -6.41 26.41
CA ILE A 13 12.58 -5.07 26.52
C ILE A 13 13.46 -4.80 25.29
N LEU A 14 14.26 -5.78 24.86
CA LEU A 14 15.10 -5.67 23.66
C LEU A 14 14.26 -5.48 22.40
N ASP A 15 13.12 -6.17 22.27
CA ASP A 15 12.20 -5.98 21.14
C ASP A 15 11.54 -4.59 21.16
N LYS A 16 11.15 -4.07 22.34
CA LYS A 16 10.63 -2.69 22.47
C LYS A 16 11.69 -1.65 22.11
N LEU A 17 12.95 -1.88 22.51
CA LEU A 17 14.06 -0.97 22.22
C LEU A 17 14.42 -0.97 20.72
N LYS A 18 14.43 -2.15 20.08
CA LYS A 18 14.58 -2.28 18.62
C LYS A 18 13.46 -1.56 17.87
N TRP A 19 12.21 -1.66 18.33
CA TRP A 19 11.09 -0.93 17.75
C TRP A 19 11.21 0.59 17.93
N GLY A 20 11.70 1.05 19.09
CA GLY A 20 12.04 2.45 19.31
C GLY A 20 13.09 2.95 18.31
N LEU A 21 14.13 2.14 18.08
CA LEU A 21 15.19 2.45 17.11
C LEU A 21 14.65 2.53 15.67
N VAL A 22 13.73 1.64 15.28
CA VAL A 22 13.04 1.67 13.98
C VAL A 22 12.23 2.97 13.82
N LEU A 23 11.49 3.39 14.84
CA LEU A 23 10.73 4.64 14.83
C LEU A 23 11.63 5.87 14.65
N VAL A 24 12.76 5.90 15.36
CA VAL A 24 13.76 6.98 15.24
C VAL A 24 14.35 7.01 13.82
N LEU A 25 14.69 5.86 13.24
CA LEU A 25 15.19 5.76 11.87
C LEU A 25 14.17 6.30 10.85
N ILE A 26 12.89 5.94 10.98
CA ILE A 26 11.82 6.45 10.11
C ILE A 26 11.66 7.95 10.26
N ALA A 27 11.66 8.47 11.48
CA ALA A 27 11.61 9.91 11.74
C ALA A 27 12.80 10.63 11.10
N PHE A 28 14.00 10.02 11.12
CA PHE A 28 15.20 10.56 10.49
C PHE A 28 15.09 10.59 8.95
N ILE A 29 14.47 9.57 8.34
CA ILE A 29 14.17 9.55 6.90
C ILE A 29 13.24 10.72 6.55
N VAL A 30 12.14 10.88 7.29
CA VAL A 30 11.14 11.93 7.02
C VAL A 30 11.73 13.33 7.26
N TRP A 31 12.48 13.50 8.35
CA TRP A 31 13.13 14.76 8.70
C TRP A 31 14.22 15.13 7.69
N GLY A 32 15.08 14.18 7.31
CA GLY A 32 16.06 14.38 6.25
C GLY A 32 15.37 14.73 4.93
N ASN A 33 14.29 14.03 4.58
CA ASN A 33 13.51 14.34 3.39
C ASN A 33 12.94 15.77 3.43
N PHE A 34 12.49 16.25 4.58
CA PHE A 34 11.96 17.62 4.73
C PHE A 34 13.06 18.67 4.70
N TYR A 35 14.18 18.46 5.39
CA TYR A 35 15.31 19.39 5.45
C TYR A 35 15.99 19.58 4.08
N PHE A 36 16.15 18.49 3.32
CA PHE A 36 16.67 18.53 1.94
C PHE A 36 15.60 18.88 0.88
N SER A 37 14.41 19.34 1.28
CA SER A 37 13.39 19.86 0.35
C SER A 37 13.46 21.37 0.15
N GLN A 38 14.20 22.10 0.99
CA GLN A 38 14.40 23.53 0.83
C GLN A 38 15.63 23.78 -0.07
N PRO A 39 15.60 24.76 -1.00
CA PRO A 39 16.79 25.12 -1.77
C PRO A 39 17.76 25.84 -0.84
N ASN A 40 18.80 25.14 -0.39
CA ASN A 40 19.91 25.71 0.38
C ASN A 40 21.18 25.65 -0.49
N ASP A 41 21.88 26.80 -0.61
CA ASP A 41 23.00 27.03 -1.54
C ASP A 41 24.21 26.07 -1.39
N ILE A 42 24.25 25.27 -0.32
CA ILE A 42 25.38 24.39 0.03
C ILE A 42 25.28 23.02 -0.66
N TYR A 43 24.07 22.58 -1.02
CA TYR A 43 23.85 21.28 -1.65
C TYR A 43 23.11 21.46 -2.97
N GLN A 44 23.84 21.36 -4.09
CA GLN A 44 23.23 21.33 -5.41
C GLN A 44 22.14 20.23 -5.46
N PRO A 45 20.98 20.47 -6.08
CA PRO A 45 19.83 19.57 -6.08
C PRO A 45 20.06 18.34 -6.97
N ASN A 46 21.00 17.47 -6.59
CA ASN A 46 21.15 16.16 -7.21
C ASN A 46 20.13 15.21 -6.56
N THR A 47 18.93 15.17 -7.15
CA THR A 47 17.82 14.27 -6.79
C THR A 47 18.26 12.82 -6.58
N ILE A 48 19.28 12.38 -7.31
CA ILE A 48 19.84 11.03 -7.26
C ILE A 48 20.44 10.71 -5.87
N VAL A 49 21.19 11.64 -5.25
CA VAL A 49 21.85 11.39 -3.96
C VAL A 49 20.81 11.26 -2.83
N ARG A 50 19.75 12.07 -2.87
CA ARG A 50 18.62 11.98 -1.93
C ARG A 50 17.92 10.63 -2.02
N ILE A 51 17.64 10.16 -3.24
CA ILE A 51 17.03 8.84 -3.46
C ILE A 51 17.93 7.73 -2.89
N ILE A 52 19.24 7.78 -3.16
CA ILE A 52 20.18 6.78 -2.66
C ILE A 52 20.21 6.75 -1.12
N ILE A 53 20.30 7.91 -0.46
CA ILE A 53 20.32 7.99 1.01
C ILE A 53 19.02 7.43 1.60
N VAL A 54 17.87 7.84 1.07
CA VAL A 54 16.56 7.36 1.55
C VAL A 54 16.42 5.84 1.34
N VAL A 55 16.86 5.33 0.19
CA VAL A 55 16.81 3.90 -0.10
C VAL A 55 17.71 3.10 0.83
N VAL A 56 18.95 3.55 1.07
CA VAL A 56 19.90 2.86 1.97
C VAL A 56 19.37 2.83 3.40
N VAL A 57 18.87 3.96 3.92
CA VAL A 57 18.34 4.04 5.28
C VAL A 57 17.04 3.23 5.42
N SER A 58 16.19 3.21 4.39
CA SER A 58 14.99 2.38 4.35
C SER A 58 15.34 0.88 4.39
N LEU A 59 16.33 0.45 3.61
CA LEU A 59 16.81 -0.94 3.62
C LEU A 59 17.37 -1.37 4.98
N LEU A 60 18.16 -0.50 5.63
CA LEU A 60 18.68 -0.75 6.97
C LEU A 60 17.55 -0.88 8.01
N THR A 61 16.55 0.00 7.92
CA THR A 61 15.38 -0.02 8.80
C THR A 61 14.59 -1.33 8.64
N LEU A 62 14.35 -1.75 7.39
CA LEU A 62 13.71 -3.03 7.06
C LEU A 62 14.51 -4.22 7.60
N PHE A 63 15.83 -4.20 7.43
CA PHE A 63 16.70 -5.25 7.93
C PHE A 63 16.60 -5.41 9.45
N ILE A 64 16.66 -4.29 10.19
CA ILE A 64 16.49 -4.28 11.65
C ILE A 64 15.09 -4.76 12.05
N ALA A 65 14.05 -4.31 11.36
CA ALA A 65 12.67 -4.71 11.64
C ALA A 65 12.44 -6.22 11.47
N VAL A 66 13.01 -6.84 10.43
CA VAL A 66 12.89 -8.28 10.17
C VAL A 66 13.61 -9.13 11.23
N THR A 67 14.72 -8.65 11.78
CA THR A 67 15.45 -9.38 12.84
C THR A 67 14.75 -9.37 14.21
N THR A 68 13.69 -8.57 14.37
CA THR A 68 12.90 -8.47 15.61
C THR A 68 11.92 -9.65 15.73
N ASN A 69 11.52 -10.03 16.95
CA ASN A 69 10.63 -11.18 17.17
C ASN A 69 9.29 -11.06 16.41
N LYS A 70 8.72 -9.84 16.33
CA LYS A 70 7.54 -9.54 15.50
C LYS A 70 7.78 -9.76 14.01
N GLY A 71 8.99 -9.49 13.52
CA GLY A 71 9.38 -9.73 12.11
C GLY A 71 9.44 -11.22 11.78
N LYS A 72 9.99 -12.04 12.68
CA LYS A 72 9.99 -13.51 12.54
C LYS A 72 8.59 -14.11 12.57
N LEU A 73 7.73 -13.62 13.46
CA LEU A 73 6.31 -14.01 13.49
C LEU A 73 5.62 -13.68 12.17
N PHE A 74 5.82 -12.47 11.64
CA PHE A 74 5.27 -12.07 10.35
C PHE A 74 5.74 -12.97 9.18
N LEU A 75 7.01 -13.36 9.18
CA LEU A 75 7.55 -14.32 8.20
C LEU A 75 6.90 -15.71 8.33
N SER A 76 6.62 -16.18 9.55
CA SER A 76 5.85 -17.43 9.77
C SER A 76 4.42 -17.29 9.23
N PHE A 77 3.75 -16.18 9.52
CA PHE A 77 2.41 -15.90 9.01
C PHE A 77 2.36 -15.84 7.48
N LEU A 78 3.38 -15.29 6.81
CA LEU A 78 3.46 -15.30 5.35
C LEU A 78 3.61 -16.72 4.79
N ASN A 79 4.40 -17.56 5.45
CA ASN A 79 4.57 -18.96 5.07
C ASN A 79 3.27 -19.77 5.28
N GLU A 80 2.55 -19.52 6.36
CA GLU A 80 1.24 -20.10 6.64
C GLU A 80 0.18 -19.62 5.65
N SER A 81 0.13 -18.31 5.36
CA SER A 81 -0.77 -17.72 4.35
C SER A 81 -0.54 -18.33 2.97
N ARG A 82 0.72 -18.58 2.57
CA ARG A 82 1.03 -19.30 1.32
C ARG A 82 0.51 -20.73 1.29
N LYS A 83 0.48 -21.44 2.42
CA LYS A 83 -0.11 -22.78 2.51
C LYS A 83 -1.63 -22.72 2.35
N GLU A 84 -2.26 -21.67 2.86
CA GLU A 84 -3.70 -21.45 2.78
C GLU A 84 -4.14 -20.98 1.39
N LEU A 85 -3.35 -20.14 0.73
CA LEU A 85 -3.58 -19.73 -0.66
C LEU A 85 -3.54 -20.92 -1.63
N ARG A 86 -2.82 -22.00 -1.30
CA ARG A 86 -2.86 -23.24 -2.08
C ARG A 86 -4.14 -24.04 -1.90
N LYS A 87 -4.90 -23.79 -0.83
CA LYS A 87 -6.24 -24.39 -0.61
C LYS A 87 -7.33 -23.62 -1.37
N VAL A 88 -7.02 -22.42 -1.87
CA VAL A 88 -7.91 -21.68 -2.76
C VAL A 88 -7.89 -22.37 -4.12
N VAL A 89 -8.87 -23.25 -4.33
CA VAL A 89 -9.18 -23.78 -5.64
C VAL A 89 -9.72 -22.61 -6.45
N TRP A 90 -8.85 -21.99 -7.26
CA TRP A 90 -9.29 -20.96 -8.17
C TRP A 90 -10.29 -21.57 -9.15
N PRO A 91 -11.43 -20.89 -9.39
CA PRO A 91 -12.45 -21.36 -10.30
C PRO A 91 -11.86 -21.61 -11.68
N THR A 92 -12.45 -22.57 -12.39
CA THR A 92 -11.94 -22.96 -13.71
C THR A 92 -12.01 -21.78 -14.68
N ARG A 93 -11.10 -21.72 -15.67
CA ARG A 93 -11.08 -20.60 -16.63
C ARG A 93 -12.42 -20.43 -17.35
N LYS A 94 -13.15 -21.52 -17.57
CA LYS A 94 -14.46 -21.52 -18.24
C LYS A 94 -15.52 -20.79 -17.41
N GLU A 95 -15.61 -21.06 -16.11
CA GLU A 95 -16.54 -20.38 -15.19
C GLU A 95 -16.21 -18.89 -15.02
N THR A 96 -14.91 -18.58 -14.95
CA THR A 96 -14.42 -17.20 -14.84
C THR A 96 -14.75 -16.39 -16.09
N THR A 97 -14.52 -16.96 -17.28
CA THR A 97 -14.85 -16.28 -18.55
C THR A 97 -16.34 -16.12 -18.75
N GLN A 98 -17.17 -17.09 -18.35
CA GLN A 98 -18.62 -16.99 -18.50
C GLN A 98 -19.18 -15.85 -17.64
N THR A 99 -18.74 -15.75 -16.39
CA THR A 99 -19.18 -14.68 -15.48
C THR A 99 -18.66 -13.32 -15.94
N THR A 100 -17.42 -13.24 -16.43
CA THR A 100 -16.83 -12.00 -16.94
C THR A 100 -17.56 -11.52 -18.20
N LEU A 101 -17.89 -12.42 -19.13
CA LEU A 101 -18.60 -12.10 -20.36
C LEU A 101 -20.05 -11.70 -20.09
N LEU A 102 -20.70 -12.32 -19.11
CA LEU A 102 -22.01 -11.91 -18.62
C LEU A 102 -21.98 -10.48 -18.05
N ILE A 103 -21.03 -10.19 -17.16
CA ILE A 103 -20.87 -8.83 -16.58
C ILE A 103 -20.51 -7.82 -17.68
N ALA A 104 -19.66 -8.18 -18.64
CA ALA A 104 -19.32 -7.34 -19.79
C ALA A 104 -20.57 -7.01 -20.62
N ALA A 105 -21.43 -7.98 -20.90
CA ALA A 105 -22.69 -7.74 -21.62
C ALA A 105 -23.61 -6.79 -20.84
N ILE A 106 -23.80 -7.03 -19.53
CA ILE A 106 -24.65 -6.18 -18.68
C ILE A 106 -24.11 -4.74 -18.62
N THR A 107 -22.80 -4.57 -18.43
CA THR A 107 -22.17 -3.24 -18.36
C THR A 107 -22.25 -2.48 -19.69
N VAL A 108 -22.17 -3.16 -20.84
CA VAL A 108 -22.40 -2.54 -22.16
C VAL A 108 -23.84 -2.06 -22.29
N ILE A 109 -24.82 -2.87 -21.89
CA ILE A 109 -26.25 -2.49 -21.93
C ILE A 109 -26.51 -1.27 -21.06
N VAL A 110 -26.03 -1.29 -19.81
CA VAL A 110 -26.18 -0.16 -18.88
C VAL A 110 -25.47 1.09 -19.40
N GLY A 111 -24.25 0.95 -19.93
CA GLY A 111 -23.50 2.05 -20.52
C GLY A 111 -24.21 2.70 -21.70
N LEU A 112 -24.81 1.89 -22.59
CA LEU A 112 -25.61 2.39 -23.71
C LEU A 112 -26.92 3.06 -23.24
N ALA A 113 -27.58 2.51 -22.22
CA ALA A 113 -28.79 3.10 -21.65
C ALA A 113 -28.52 4.47 -21.01
N LEU A 114 -27.46 4.57 -20.21
CA LEU A 114 -27.01 5.84 -19.64
C LEU A 114 -26.64 6.83 -20.75
N TRP A 115 -25.80 6.43 -21.70
CA TRP A 115 -25.40 7.29 -22.83
C TRP A 115 -26.61 7.85 -23.61
N GLY A 116 -27.62 7.01 -23.88
CA GLY A 116 -28.85 7.43 -24.54
C GLY A 116 -29.61 8.46 -23.71
N MET A 117 -29.76 8.21 -22.41
CA MET A 117 -30.43 9.13 -21.49
C MET A 117 -29.68 10.47 -21.36
N ASP A 118 -28.37 10.43 -21.20
CA ASP A 118 -27.51 11.63 -21.17
C ASP A 118 -27.63 12.45 -22.45
N SER A 119 -27.73 11.78 -23.61
CA SER A 119 -27.93 12.45 -24.90
C SER A 119 -29.28 13.16 -24.97
N LEU A 120 -30.35 12.52 -24.48
CA LEU A 120 -31.69 13.13 -24.40
C LEU A 120 -31.71 14.35 -23.47
N PHE A 121 -31.13 14.24 -22.27
CA PHE A 121 -31.03 15.37 -21.35
C PHE A 121 -30.24 16.53 -21.96
N ARG A 122 -29.11 16.26 -22.62
CA ARG A 122 -28.34 17.30 -23.33
C ARG A 122 -29.17 18.00 -24.39
N SER A 123 -29.90 17.26 -25.23
CA SER A 123 -30.75 17.86 -26.26
C SER A 123 -31.88 18.72 -25.68
N ILE A 124 -32.52 18.28 -24.59
CA ILE A 124 -33.59 19.04 -23.93
C ILE A 124 -33.05 20.35 -23.35
N ILE A 125 -31.91 20.29 -22.64
CA ILE A 125 -31.27 21.47 -22.05
C ILE A 125 -30.82 22.44 -23.16
N PHE A 126 -30.27 21.92 -24.27
CA PHE A 126 -29.88 22.73 -25.42
C PHE A 126 -31.10 23.45 -26.03
N TYR A 127 -32.21 22.74 -26.22
CA TYR A 127 -33.44 23.33 -26.74
C TYR A 127 -34.00 24.44 -25.82
N LEU A 128 -34.04 24.18 -24.50
CA LEU A 128 -34.48 25.16 -23.51
C LEU A 128 -33.56 26.38 -23.46
N THR A 129 -32.24 26.19 -23.55
CA THR A 129 -31.28 27.30 -23.56
C THR A 129 -31.34 28.09 -24.87
N SER A 130 -31.57 27.41 -25.99
CA SER A 130 -31.76 28.02 -27.31
C SER A 130 -33.01 28.89 -27.39
N ILE A 131 -34.04 28.61 -26.59
CA ILE A 131 -35.27 29.42 -26.54
C ILE A 131 -35.08 30.74 -25.77
N GLY A 132 -34.09 30.78 -24.86
CA GLY A 132 -33.82 31.92 -23.96
C GLY A 132 -32.81 32.94 -24.51
N ARG A 133 -32.22 32.67 -25.68
CA ARG A 133 -31.44 33.63 -26.49
C ARG A 133 -32.30 34.20 -27.61
#